data_AF-A0A0W1RU21-F1
#
_entry.id   AF-A0A0W1RU21-F1
#
_cell.length_a   1.000
_cell.length_b   1.000
_cell.length_c   1.000
_cell.angle_alpha   90.00
_cell.angle_beta   90.00
_cell.angle_gamma   90.00
#
_symmetry.space_group_name_H-M   'P 1'
#
loop_
_entity.id
_entity.type
_entity.pdbx_description
1 polymer ?
#
loop_
_entity_poly.entity_id
_entity_poly.type
_entity_poly.pdbx_seq_one_letter_code
_entity_poly.pdbx_strand_id
1 'polypeptide(L)'
;MTPVASRLAEQIRIRPRAVFVPEHSDIAAHRFAFGYEIVIENDSDRAVTLTDRHWVIDHGNGCLKEVRGEGVVGQQPHILPGDRYAYRSGAVIESPAGRMRGDYGFVSDSGESFRVAIPGFDLIAPAAFRHIH
;
A
#
# COMPACT_ATOMS: atom_id res chain seq x y z
N MET A 1 -14.15 3.37 -25.46
CA MET A 1 -12.82 2.75 -25.61
C MET A 1 -12.27 2.53 -24.22
N THR A 2 -12.15 1.28 -23.79
CA THR A 2 -11.48 0.96 -22.52
C THR A 2 -9.99 1.26 -22.68
N PRO A 3 -9.35 2.08 -21.83
CA PRO A 3 -7.91 2.26 -21.92
C PRO A 3 -7.24 0.90 -21.74
N VAL A 4 -6.40 0.52 -22.70
CA VAL A 4 -5.55 -0.68 -22.59
C VAL A 4 -4.56 -0.38 -21.48
N ALA A 5 -4.50 -1.24 -20.46
CA ALA A 5 -3.51 -1.12 -19.40
C ALA A 5 -2.10 -1.15 -20.01
N SER A 6 -1.19 -0.29 -19.53
CA SER A 6 0.20 -0.31 -20.00
C SER A 6 0.81 -1.69 -19.76
N ARG A 7 1.51 -2.24 -20.75
CA ARG A 7 2.27 -3.50 -20.60
C ARG A 7 3.32 -3.42 -19.50
N LEU A 8 3.83 -2.23 -19.18
CA LEU A 8 4.76 -2.04 -18.06
C LEU A 8 4.04 -2.24 -16.73
N ALA A 9 2.79 -1.81 -16.60
CA ALA A 9 2.03 -1.98 -15.37
C ALA A 9 1.84 -3.45 -14.98
N GLU A 10 1.71 -4.34 -15.97
CA GLU A 10 1.58 -5.80 -15.76
C GLU A 10 2.88 -6.45 -15.25
N GLN A 11 4.03 -5.77 -15.41
CA GLN A 11 5.36 -6.26 -15.04
C GLN A 11 5.88 -5.64 -13.74
N ILE A 12 5.10 -4.77 -13.09
CA ILE A 12 5.42 -4.27 -11.75
C ILE A 12 4.58 -5.05 -10.74
N ARG A 13 5.24 -5.82 -9.87
CA ARG A 13 4.56 -6.58 -8.82
C ARG A 13 4.65 -5.87 -7.48
N ILE A 14 3.51 -5.74 -6.81
CA ILE A 14 3.41 -5.13 -5.48
C ILE A 14 2.96 -6.19 -4.49
N ARG A 15 3.75 -6.40 -3.43
CA ARG A 15 3.48 -7.35 -2.36
C ARG A 15 3.35 -6.62 -1.03
N PRO A 16 2.12 -6.39 -0.56
CA PRO A 16 1.90 -5.83 0.77
C PRO A 16 1.87 -6.92 1.85
N ARG A 17 2.34 -6.57 3.05
CA ARG A 17 2.16 -7.35 4.27
C ARG A 17 1.94 -6.42 5.45
N ALA A 18 0.90 -6.69 6.24
CA ALA A 18 0.63 -5.96 7.47
C ALA A 18 0.82 -6.85 8.71
N VAL A 19 1.12 -6.20 9.83
CA VAL A 19 1.20 -6.79 11.16
C VAL A 19 0.57 -5.84 12.17
N PHE A 20 -0.18 -6.39 13.12
CA PHE A 20 -0.73 -5.62 14.23
C PHE A 20 0.39 -5.23 15.20
N VAL A 21 0.30 -4.02 15.77
CA VAL A 21 1.30 -3.47 16.69
C VAL A 21 0.60 -3.11 18.02
N PRO A 22 0.55 -4.05 18.99
CA PRO A 22 -0.15 -3.86 20.25
C PRO A 22 0.34 -2.64 21.04
N GLU A 23 1.64 -2.38 21.02
CA GLU A 23 2.29 -1.34 21.83
C GLU A 23 1.90 0.09 21.40
N HIS A 24 1.44 0.24 20.15
CA HIS A 24 0.96 1.51 19.59
C HIS A 24 -0.58 1.56 19.47
N SER A 25 -1.27 0.55 20.00
CA SER A 25 -2.73 0.45 19.97
C SER A 25 -3.33 0.85 21.32
N ASP A 26 -4.53 1.41 21.27
CA ASP A 26 -5.36 1.68 22.43
C ASP A 26 -6.77 1.13 22.15
N ILE A 27 -7.02 -0.07 22.65
CA ILE A 27 -8.25 -0.82 22.36
C ILE A 27 -9.46 -0.11 22.97
N ALA A 28 -9.31 0.48 24.16
CA ALA A 28 -10.38 1.20 24.85
C ALA A 28 -10.78 2.47 24.09
N ALA A 29 -9.82 3.11 23.40
CA ALA A 29 -10.06 4.25 22.52
C ALA A 29 -10.38 3.87 21.07
N HIS A 30 -10.61 2.59 20.76
CA HIS A 30 -10.82 2.08 19.40
C HIS A 30 -9.70 2.49 18.43
N ARG A 31 -8.43 2.43 18.86
CA ARG A 31 -7.27 2.72 18.01
C ARG A 31 -6.43 1.47 17.82
N PHE A 32 -6.45 0.92 16.61
CA PHE A 32 -5.72 -0.30 16.27
C PHE A 32 -4.60 0.06 15.30
N ALA A 33 -3.35 -0.03 15.76
CA ALA A 33 -2.18 0.29 14.98
C ALA A 33 -1.65 -0.93 14.22
N PHE A 34 -1.30 -0.71 12.96
CA PHE A 34 -0.72 -1.70 12.08
C PHE A 34 0.55 -1.14 11.45
N GLY A 35 1.63 -1.91 11.51
CA GLY A 35 2.79 -1.72 10.65
C GLY A 35 2.57 -2.47 9.35
N TYR A 36 3.02 -1.92 8.23
CA TYR A 36 3.01 -2.63 6.96
C TYR A 36 4.33 -2.47 6.22
N GLU A 37 4.68 -3.50 5.46
CA GLU A 37 5.78 -3.52 4.51
C GLU A 37 5.20 -3.67 3.10
N ILE A 38 5.69 -2.85 2.17
CA ILE A 38 5.40 -2.99 0.75
C ILE A 38 6.71 -3.34 0.05
N VAL A 39 6.68 -4.41 -0.73
CA VAL A 39 7.75 -4.75 -1.69
C VAL A 39 7.24 -4.48 -3.10
N ILE A 40 8.02 -3.73 -3.87
CA ILE A 40 7.77 -3.40 -5.27
C ILE A 40 8.87 -4.04 -6.09
N GLU A 41 8.52 -4.94 -7.00
CA GLU A 41 9.44 -5.65 -7.89
C GLU A 41 9.23 -5.14 -9.31
N ASN A 42 10.32 -4.80 -10.01
CA ASN A 42 10.29 -4.43 -11.41
C ASN A 42 10.76 -5.61 -12.26
N ASP A 43 9.82 -6.38 -12.80
CA ASP A 43 10.12 -7.51 -13.69
C ASP A 43 10.16 -7.10 -15.18
N SER A 44 10.06 -5.80 -15.47
CA SER A 44 10.15 -5.29 -16.83
C SER A 44 11.59 -5.13 -17.28
N ASP A 45 11.77 -4.86 -18.57
CA ASP A 45 13.05 -4.53 -19.19
C ASP A 45 13.40 -3.02 -19.11
N ARG A 46 12.59 -2.22 -18.41
CA ARG A 46 12.77 -0.76 -18.29
C ARG A 46 12.86 -0.32 -16.84
N ALA A 47 13.72 0.66 -16.55
CA ALA A 47 13.70 1.31 -15.26
C ALA A 47 12.45 2.19 -15.10
N VAL A 48 11.94 2.26 -13.87
CA VAL A 48 10.71 2.99 -13.54
C VAL A 48 10.90 3.79 -12.25
N THR A 49 10.30 4.97 -12.17
CA THR A 49 10.29 5.81 -10.97
C THR A 49 8.88 5.85 -10.40
N LEU A 50 8.72 5.54 -9.11
CA LEU A 50 7.45 5.74 -8.41
C LEU A 50 7.26 7.23 -8.13
N THR A 51 6.16 7.80 -8.62
CA THR A 51 5.89 9.25 -8.55
C THR A 51 4.98 9.62 -7.40
N ASP A 52 3.90 8.86 -7.20
CA ASP A 52 2.84 9.16 -6.26
C ASP A 52 2.12 7.89 -5.79
N ARG A 53 1.35 8.05 -4.71
CA ARG A 53 0.54 6.99 -4.12
C ARG A 53 -0.88 7.46 -3.88
N HIS A 54 -1.80 6.53 -4.00
CA HIS A 54 -3.18 6.67 -3.59
C HIS A 54 -3.59 5.44 -2.78
N TRP A 55 -4.04 5.66 -1.55
CA TRP A 55 -4.54 4.64 -0.64
C TRP A 55 -6.02 4.83 -0.39
N VAL A 56 -6.75 3.72 -0.36
CA VAL A 56 -8.10 3.59 0.17
C VAL A 56 -8.05 2.65 1.37
N ILE A 57 -8.38 3.18 2.53
CA ILE A 57 -8.33 2.48 3.83
C ILE A 57 -9.76 2.28 4.28
N ASP A 58 -10.20 1.04 4.30
CA ASP A 58 -11.44 0.60 4.94
C ASP A 58 -11.13 0.33 6.42
N HIS A 59 -11.75 1.13 7.28
CA HIS A 59 -11.57 1.02 8.72
C HIS A 59 -12.35 -0.17 9.31
N GLY A 60 -13.22 -0.85 8.55
CA GLY A 60 -14.00 -2.02 8.99
C GLY A 60 -15.29 -1.68 9.75
N ASN A 61 -15.53 -0.39 10.01
CA ASN A 61 -16.74 0.14 10.66
C ASN A 61 -17.65 0.88 9.66
N GLY A 62 -17.48 0.63 8.35
CA GLY A 62 -18.17 1.35 7.28
C GLY A 62 -17.52 2.69 6.92
N CYS A 63 -16.47 3.12 7.62
CA CYS A 63 -15.71 4.31 7.28
C CYS A 63 -14.61 3.99 6.26
N LEU A 64 -14.58 4.75 5.16
CA LEU A 64 -13.55 4.71 4.14
C LEU A 64 -12.76 6.01 4.16
N LYS A 65 -11.43 5.90 4.17
CA LYS A 65 -10.52 7.04 4.12
C LYS A 65 -9.61 6.95 2.91
N GLU A 66 -9.48 8.04 2.18
CA GLU A 66 -8.50 8.16 1.11
C GLU A 66 -7.28 8.95 1.57
N VAL A 67 -6.10 8.53 1.13
CA VAL A 67 -4.84 9.25 1.33
C VAL A 67 -4.10 9.32 0.00
N ARG A 68 -3.72 10.53 -0.41
CA ARG A 68 -2.92 10.76 -1.61
C ARG A 68 -1.64 11.51 -1.25
N GLY A 69 -0.57 11.28 -1.99
CA GLY A 69 0.66 12.05 -1.81
C GLY A 69 1.76 11.62 -2.76
N GLU A 70 2.78 12.45 -2.84
CA GLU A 70 3.96 12.19 -3.67
C GLU A 70 4.85 11.11 -3.05
N GLY A 71 5.38 10.25 -3.90
CA GLY A 71 6.29 9.18 -3.55
C GLY A 71 5.74 8.22 -2.51
N VAL A 72 6.67 7.58 -1.80
CA VAL A 72 6.45 6.75 -0.61
C VAL A 72 7.49 7.12 0.43
N VAL A 73 7.08 7.28 1.70
CA VAL A 73 7.99 7.63 2.82
C VAL A 73 8.94 8.81 2.54
N GLY A 74 8.48 9.79 1.74
CA GLY A 74 9.28 10.96 1.36
C GLY A 74 10.29 10.71 0.23
N GLN A 75 10.20 9.58 -0.46
CA GLN A 75 11.09 9.18 -1.55
C GLN A 75 10.30 8.85 -2.82
N GLN A 76 10.91 9.09 -3.98
CA GLN A 76 10.45 8.62 -5.28
C GLN A 76 11.48 7.61 -5.82
N PRO A 77 11.39 6.33 -5.42
CA PRO A 77 12.40 5.35 -5.78
C PRO A 77 12.44 5.11 -7.30
N HIS A 78 13.65 5.13 -7.85
CA HIS A 78 13.98 4.63 -9.18
C HIS A 78 14.35 3.15 -9.06
N ILE A 79 13.62 2.29 -9.76
CA ILE A 79 13.72 0.83 -9.65
C ILE A 79 14.17 0.29 -11.01
N LEU A 80 15.39 -0.24 -11.06
CA LEU A 80 15.98 -0.81 -12.27
C LEU A 80 15.29 -2.13 -12.68
N PRO A 81 15.45 -2.58 -13.94
CA PRO A 81 15.04 -3.91 -14.37
C PRO A 81 15.58 -5.01 -13.46
N GLY A 82 14.71 -5.88 -12.97
CA GLY A 82 15.06 -7.00 -12.08
C GLY A 82 15.26 -6.62 -10.61
N ASP A 83 15.28 -5.33 -10.28
CA ASP A 83 15.46 -4.86 -8.91
C ASP A 83 14.13 -4.77 -8.14
N ARG A 84 14.25 -4.61 -6.82
CA ARG A 84 13.12 -4.39 -5.92
C ARG A 84 13.39 -3.24 -4.96
N TYR A 85 12.31 -2.54 -4.61
CA TYR A 85 12.28 -1.55 -3.54
C TYR A 85 11.35 -2.02 -2.43
N ALA A 86 11.77 -1.87 -1.18
CA ALA A 86 10.96 -2.23 -0.02
C ALA A 86 10.94 -1.08 0.99
N TYR A 87 9.76 -0.80 1.53
CA TYR A 87 9.62 0.21 2.58
C TYR A 87 8.60 -0.22 3.63
N ARG A 88 8.72 0.38 4.82
CA ARG A 88 7.81 0.15 5.94
C ARG A 88 7.16 1.45 6.39
N SER A 89 5.90 1.37 6.78
CA SER A 89 5.13 2.49 7.32
C SER A 89 4.02 1.94 8.22
N GLY A 90 3.10 2.80 8.68
CA GLY A 90 2.01 2.40 9.56
C GLY A 90 0.68 3.03 9.19
N ALA A 91 -0.38 2.39 9.67
CA ALA A 91 -1.75 2.88 9.63
C ALA A 91 -2.43 2.64 10.99
N VAL A 92 -3.32 3.53 11.38
CA VAL A 92 -4.20 3.33 12.55
C VAL A 92 -5.62 3.32 12.04
N ILE A 93 -6.37 2.29 12.38
CA ILE A 93 -7.80 2.16 12.06
C ILE A 93 -8.64 2.06 13.33
N GLU A 94 -9.95 2.25 13.17
CA GLU A 94 -10.90 2.39 14.28
C GLU A 94 -11.57 1.08 14.68
N SER A 95 -11.14 -0.04 14.09
CA SER A 95 -11.69 -1.36 14.36
C SER A 95 -10.58 -2.41 14.37
N PRO A 96 -10.82 -3.60 14.97
CA PRO A 96 -9.84 -4.67 15.00
C PRO A 96 -9.60 -5.35 13.65
N ALA A 97 -10.39 -5.03 12.62
CA ALA A 97 -10.30 -5.61 11.30
C ALA A 97 -10.63 -4.58 10.22
N GLY A 98 -9.68 -4.26 9.34
CA GLY A 98 -9.89 -3.38 8.20
C GLY A 98 -9.19 -3.90 6.95
N ARG A 99 -9.16 -3.09 5.90
CA ARG A 99 -8.50 -3.44 4.64
C ARG A 99 -7.89 -2.21 3.99
N MET A 100 -6.68 -2.35 3.47
CA MET A 100 -6.04 -1.33 2.64
C MET A 100 -5.94 -1.81 1.19
N ARG A 101 -6.17 -0.90 0.25
CA ARG A 101 -5.93 -1.08 -1.19
C ARG A 101 -5.53 0.26 -1.79
N GLY A 102 -5.08 0.27 -3.03
CA GLY A 102 -4.70 1.53 -3.65
C GLY A 102 -4.04 1.35 -5.00
N ASP A 103 -3.28 2.36 -5.38
CA ASP A 103 -2.48 2.38 -6.60
C ASP A 103 -1.25 3.28 -6.43
N TYR A 104 -0.19 2.94 -7.15
CA TYR A 104 0.97 3.82 -7.34
C TYR A 104 1.00 4.37 -8.75
N GLY A 105 1.41 5.62 -8.88
CA GLY A 105 1.85 6.21 -10.13
C GLY A 105 3.32 5.88 -10.39
N PHE A 106 3.63 5.57 -11.64
CA PHE A 106 4.99 5.36 -12.12
C PHE A 106 5.22 6.12 -13.43
N VAL A 107 6.48 6.47 -13.67
CA VAL A 107 6.98 6.93 -14.95
C VAL A 107 8.20 6.09 -15.34
N SER A 108 8.25 5.60 -16.57
CA SER A 108 9.45 4.93 -17.10
C SER A 108 10.51 5.94 -17.53
N ASP A 109 11.76 5.51 -17.70
CA ASP A 109 12.83 6.36 -18.26
C ASP A 109 12.52 6.86 -19.69
N SER A 110 11.60 6.19 -20.40
CA SER A 110 11.09 6.66 -21.70
C SER A 110 10.00 7.73 -21.60
N GLY A 111 9.59 8.13 -20.39
CA GLY A 111 8.54 9.12 -20.14
C GLY A 111 7.11 8.57 -20.18
N GLU A 112 6.93 7.25 -20.35
CA GLU A 112 5.61 6.63 -20.27
C GLU A 112 5.13 6.60 -18.81
N SER A 113 4.00 7.27 -18.53
CA SER A 113 3.33 7.24 -17.23
C SER A 113 2.26 6.16 -17.16
N PHE A 114 2.22 5.43 -16.07
CA PHE A 114 1.23 4.37 -15.83
C PHE A 114 0.93 4.20 -14.35
N ARG A 115 -0.13 3.44 -14.03
CA ARG A 115 -0.52 3.15 -12.64
C ARG A 115 -0.58 1.66 -12.39
N VAL A 116 -0.19 1.25 -11.19
CA VAL A 116 -0.16 -0.15 -10.76
C VAL A 116 -0.99 -0.28 -9.50
N ALA A 117 -1.98 -1.17 -9.53
CA ALA A 117 -2.85 -1.43 -8.39
C ALA A 117 -2.07 -2.13 -7.27
N ILE A 118 -2.26 -1.65 -6.04
CA ILE A 118 -1.81 -2.32 -4.84
C ILE A 118 -2.88 -3.36 -4.49
N PRO A 119 -2.56 -4.67 -4.46
CA PRO A 119 -3.51 -5.69 -4.04
C PRO A 119 -4.08 -5.37 -2.67
N GLY A 120 -5.39 -5.61 -2.49
CA GLY A 120 -6.02 -5.44 -1.19
C GLY A 120 -5.40 -6.36 -0.15
N PHE A 121 -5.06 -5.83 1.02
CA PHE A 121 -4.55 -6.61 2.15
C PHE A 121 -5.26 -6.24 3.43
N ASP A 122 -5.43 -7.24 4.28
CA ASP A 122 -6.22 -7.11 5.49
C ASP A 122 -5.36 -6.61 6.65
N LEU A 123 -5.94 -5.73 7.45
CA LEU A 123 -5.41 -5.23 8.71
C LEU A 123 -6.16 -5.96 9.82
N ILE A 124 -5.62 -7.06 10.33
CA ILE A 124 -6.34 -7.92 11.27
C ILE A 124 -5.57 -8.03 12.59
N ALA A 125 -6.16 -7.52 13.68
CA ALA A 125 -5.64 -7.73 15.02
C ALA A 125 -5.79 -9.21 15.43
N PRO A 126 -4.91 -9.79 16.25
CA PRO A 126 -5.09 -11.15 16.78
C PRO A 126 -6.40 -11.29 17.56
N ALA A 127 -6.95 -12.51 17.65
CA ALA A 127 -8.26 -12.77 18.28
C ALA A 127 -8.38 -12.20 19.70
N ALA A 128 -7.31 -12.24 20.49
CA ALA A 128 -7.24 -11.68 21.84
C ALA A 128 -7.59 -10.17 21.92
N PHE A 129 -7.46 -9.43 20.81
CA PHE A 129 -7.72 -7.99 20.73
C PHE A 129 -9.03 -7.66 19.99
N ARG A 130 -9.85 -8.66 19.63
CA ARG A 130 -11.12 -8.46 18.90
C ARG A 130 -12.34 -8.38 19.80
N HIS A 131 -12.20 -8.71 21.09
CA HIS A 131 -13.29 -8.67 22.05
C HIS A 131 -13.40 -7.26 22.65
N ILE A 132 -14.42 -6.54 22.20
CA ILE A 132 -14.87 -5.29 22.82
C ILE A 132 -15.89 -5.72 23.89
N HIS A 133 -15.54 -5.60 25.17
CA HIS A 133 -16.49 -5.72 26.28
C HIS A 133 -16.97 -4.33 26.68
#